data_AF-A0A936IQP7-F1
#
_entry.id   AF-A0A936IQP7-F1
#
_cell.length_a   1.000
_cell.length_b   1.000
_cell.length_c   1.000
_cell.angle_alpha   90.00
_cell.angle_beta   90.00
_cell.angle_gamma   90.00
#
_symmetry.space_group_name_H-M   'P 1'
#
loop_
_entity.id
_entity.type
_entity.pdbx_description
1 polymer ?
#
loop_
_entity_poly.entity_id
_entity_poly.type
_entity_poly.pdbx_seq_one_letter_code
_entity_poly.pdbx_strand_id
1 'polypeptide(L)'
;MRRKSEAHAGGAGSMTREQIELLNLPTRPTKQTDSRSKGFEGESVEVDAIPAATLRRMVSAAIEQHIDFEELRRLEEIEAQERATLDRIIEQLPEGRA
;
A
#
# COMPACT_ATOMS: atom_id res chain seq x y z
N MET A 1 -23.80 22.18 5.27
CA MET A 1 -22.61 23.05 5.35
C MET A 1 -21.38 22.16 5.17
N ARG A 2 -20.95 21.92 3.92
CA ARG A 2 -19.77 21.08 3.62
C ARG A 2 -18.54 21.99 3.71
N ARG A 3 -17.64 21.73 4.67
CA ARG A 3 -16.32 22.36 4.71
C ARG A 3 -15.56 21.91 3.46
N LYS A 4 -15.29 22.86 2.55
CA LYS A 4 -14.39 22.64 1.42
C LYS A 4 -13.01 22.37 2.01
N SER A 5 -12.58 21.11 1.96
CA SER A 5 -11.20 20.72 2.23
C SER A 5 -10.32 21.47 1.23
N GLU A 6 -9.35 22.21 1.76
CA GLU A 6 -8.31 22.86 0.98
C GLU A 6 -7.64 21.83 0.08
N ALA A 7 -7.56 22.17 -1.21
CA ALA A 7 -6.97 21.32 -2.22
C ALA A 7 -5.46 21.29 -2.00
N HIS A 8 -4.98 20.32 -1.23
CA HIS A 8 -3.57 19.94 -1.28
C HIS A 8 -3.28 19.38 -2.67
N ALA A 9 -2.44 20.08 -3.42
CA ALA A 9 -1.87 19.66 -4.69
C ALA A 9 -0.85 18.51 -4.49
N GLY A 10 -1.26 17.45 -3.81
CA GLY A 10 -0.49 16.23 -3.63
C GLY A 10 -1.27 15.08 -4.23
N GLY A 11 -0.78 14.49 -5.32
CA GLY A 11 -1.24 13.16 -5.73
C GLY A 11 -1.07 12.15 -4.58
N ALA A 12 -1.67 10.98 -4.71
CA ALA A 12 -1.75 9.91 -3.69
C ALA A 12 -0.39 9.38 -3.12
N GLY A 13 0.73 10.05 -3.38
CA GLY A 13 2.07 9.74 -2.85
C GLY A 13 2.77 10.88 -2.11
N SER A 14 2.11 12.00 -1.77
CA SER A 14 2.72 13.07 -0.96
C SER A 14 2.47 12.87 0.54
N MET A 15 3.50 13.06 1.36
CA MET A 15 3.35 13.19 2.82
C MET A 15 2.67 14.51 3.17
N THR A 16 1.81 14.50 4.20
CA THR A 16 1.24 15.74 4.76
C THR A 16 2.21 16.36 5.77
N ARG A 17 2.05 17.66 6.05
CA ARG A 17 2.87 18.37 7.04
C ARG A 17 2.78 17.73 8.43
N GLU A 18 1.56 17.35 8.82
CA GLU A 18 1.28 16.71 10.10
C GLU A 18 1.98 15.35 10.22
N GLN A 19 2.04 14.58 9.12
CA GLN A 19 2.77 13.30 9.11
C GLN A 19 4.27 13.50 9.26
N ILE A 20 4.83 14.52 8.61
CA ILE A 20 6.26 14.87 8.71
C ILE A 20 6.61 15.28 10.14
N GLU A 21 5.79 16.12 10.77
CA GLU A 21 5.97 16.57 12.15
C GLU A 21 5.81 15.41 13.16
N LEU A 22 4.77 14.58 13.01
CA LEU A 22 4.50 13.45 13.89
C LEU A 22 5.64 12.41 13.87
N LEU A 23 6.21 12.18 12.69
CA LEU A 23 7.31 11.22 12.50
C LEU A 23 8.69 11.86 12.70
N ASN A 24 8.75 13.17 12.99
CA ASN A 24 9.96 13.97 13.14
C ASN A 24 10.97 13.74 12.00
N LEU A 25 10.48 13.76 10.76
CA LEU A 25 11.27 13.43 9.58
C LEU A 25 12.15 14.61 9.15
N PRO A 26 13.41 14.38 8.75
CA PRO A 26 14.26 15.41 8.18
C PRO A 26 13.68 15.92 6.87
N THR A 27 13.57 17.23 6.75
CA THR A 27 13.14 17.92 5.55
C THR A 27 14.33 18.53 4.81
N ARG A 28 14.17 18.76 3.51
CA ARG A 28 15.17 19.49 2.71
C ARG A 28 14.48 20.35 1.64
N PRO A 29 15.15 21.41 1.14
CA PRO A 29 14.65 22.16 0.00
C PRO A 29 14.43 21.24 -1.21
N THR A 30 13.29 21.42 -1.88
CA THR A 30 12.98 20.66 -3.09
C THR A 30 13.96 21.00 -4.20
N LYS A 31 14.28 19.99 -5.02
CA LYS A 31 15.22 20.13 -6.13
C LYS A 31 14.66 21.10 -7.18
N GLN A 32 15.23 22.31 -7.25
CA GLN A 32 14.78 23.39 -8.12
C GLN A 32 14.94 23.11 -9.63
N THR A 33 15.75 22.12 -9.99
CA THR A 33 15.97 21.74 -11.40
C THR A 33 14.99 20.68 -11.90
N ASP A 34 14.14 20.12 -11.04
CA ASP A 34 13.11 19.17 -11.49
C ASP A 34 11.96 19.95 -12.13
N SER A 35 11.66 19.69 -13.40
CA SER A 35 10.55 20.35 -14.09
C SER A 35 9.20 20.06 -13.43
N ARG A 36 9.10 18.97 -12.64
CA ARG A 36 7.91 18.59 -11.86
C ARG A 36 7.77 19.34 -10.55
N SER A 37 8.81 20.01 -10.05
CA SER A 37 8.72 20.84 -8.84
C SER A 37 8.22 22.26 -9.13
N LYS A 38 7.93 22.60 -10.40
CA LYS A 38 7.36 23.90 -10.78
C LYS A 38 5.97 24.06 -10.14
N GLY A 39 5.89 24.87 -9.10
CA GLY A 39 4.68 25.11 -8.32
C GLY A 39 4.59 24.33 -7.00
N PHE A 40 5.63 23.57 -6.64
CA PHE A 40 5.72 22.97 -5.31
C PHE A 40 6.26 24.01 -4.31
N GLU A 41 5.46 24.34 -3.30
CA GLU A 41 5.85 25.22 -2.20
C GLU A 41 6.12 24.39 -0.95
N GLY A 42 7.34 24.53 -0.40
CA GLY A 42 7.73 23.89 0.85
C GLY A 42 8.97 22.99 0.71
N GLU A 43 9.14 22.11 1.69
CA GLU A 43 10.26 21.18 1.75
C GLU A 43 9.82 19.77 1.39
N SER A 44 10.75 18.99 0.87
CA SER A 44 10.55 17.58 0.55
C SER A 44 11.18 16.69 1.61
N VAL A 45 10.56 15.53 1.85
CA VAL A 45 11.10 14.47 2.70
C VAL A 45 11.43 13.28 1.80
N GLU A 46 12.56 12.64 2.07
CA GLU A 46 12.90 11.39 1.38
C GLU A 46 12.15 10.20 1.97
N VAL A 47 11.77 9.26 1.11
CA VAL A 47 11.11 8.03 1.54
C VAL A 47 12.01 7.19 2.47
N ASP A 48 13.32 7.21 2.25
CA ASP A 48 14.30 6.48 3.07
C ASP A 48 14.48 7.07 4.48
N ALA A 49 14.00 8.30 4.72
CA ALA A 49 13.96 8.90 6.04
C ALA A 49 12.87 8.30 6.93
N ILE A 50 11.85 7.64 6.35
CA ILE A 50 10.80 6.96 7.10
C ILE A 50 11.33 5.60 7.57
N PRO A 51 11.25 5.28 8.87
CA PRO A 51 11.63 3.96 9.37
C PRO A 51 10.90 2.84 8.61
N ALA A 52 11.62 1.84 8.12
CA ALA A 52 11.08 0.81 7.22
C ALA A 52 9.85 0.07 7.80
N ALA A 53 9.81 -0.16 9.12
CA ALA A 53 8.65 -0.75 9.78
C ALA A 53 7.41 0.17 9.74
N THR A 54 7.61 1.48 9.88
CA THR A 54 6.55 2.48 9.76
C THR A 54 6.05 2.56 8.32
N LEU A 55 6.96 2.63 7.35
CA LEU A 55 6.59 2.66 5.93
C LEU A 55 5.77 1.42 5.55
N ARG A 56 6.19 0.22 5.97
CA ARG A 56 5.42 -1.01 5.75
C ARG A 56 4.01 -0.92 6.32
N ARG A 57 3.85 -0.45 7.56
CA ARG A 57 2.51 -0.27 8.17
C ARG A 57 1.65 0.72 7.40
N MET A 58 2.21 1.85 6.97
CA MET A 58 1.49 2.86 6.20
C MET A 58 1.00 2.29 4.86
N VAL A 59 1.87 1.58 4.15
CA VAL A 59 1.53 0.94 2.87
C VAL A 59 0.49 -0.17 3.07
N SER A 60 0.68 -1.05 4.06
CA SER A 60 -0.31 -2.08 4.41
C SER A 60 -1.67 -1.46 4.69
N ALA A 61 -1.77 -0.48 5.58
CA ALA A 61 -3.04 0.16 5.91
C ALA A 61 -3.71 0.83 4.69
N ALA A 62 -2.91 1.51 3.84
CA ALA A 62 -3.41 2.17 2.64
C ALA A 62 -3.94 1.17 1.59
N ILE A 63 -3.39 -0.04 1.52
CA ILE A 63 -3.84 -1.10 0.61
C ILE A 63 -5.03 -1.85 1.23
N GLU A 64 -4.88 -2.31 2.45
CA GLU A 64 -5.81 -3.19 3.16
C GLU A 64 -7.19 -2.54 3.37
N GLN A 65 -7.27 -1.21 3.52
CA GLN A 65 -8.56 -0.50 3.61
C GLN A 65 -9.44 -0.66 2.35
N HIS A 66 -8.86 -1.08 1.23
CA HIS A 66 -9.56 -1.30 -0.03
C HIS A 66 -9.89 -2.79 -0.29
N ILE A 67 -9.54 -3.67 0.64
CA ILE A 67 -9.80 -5.11 0.55
C ILE A 67 -11.07 -5.43 1.33
N ASP A 68 -11.99 -6.16 0.70
CA ASP A 68 -13.09 -6.81 1.41
C ASP A 68 -12.56 -8.08 2.09
N PHE A 69 -12.31 -8.00 3.40
CA PHE A 69 -11.73 -9.09 4.17
C PHE A 69 -12.67 -10.27 4.41
N GLU A 70 -13.97 -10.10 4.24
CA GLU A 70 -14.92 -11.22 4.32
C GLU A 70 -14.86 -12.01 3.01
N GLU A 71 -14.86 -11.32 1.87
CA GLU A 71 -14.72 -11.97 0.56
C GLU A 71 -13.35 -12.62 0.39
N LEU A 72 -12.26 -11.96 0.84
CA LEU A 72 -10.92 -12.54 0.81
C LEU A 72 -10.88 -13.85 1.60
N ARG A 73 -11.38 -13.86 2.84
CA ARG A 73 -11.40 -15.08 3.68
C ARG A 73 -12.24 -16.19 3.06
N ARG A 74 -13.40 -15.85 2.48
CA ARG A 74 -14.24 -16.79 1.75
C ARG A 74 -13.48 -17.44 0.60
N LEU A 75 -12.71 -16.66 -0.17
CA LEU A 75 -11.91 -17.17 -1.28
C LEU A 75 -10.77 -18.07 -0.80
N GLU A 76 -10.07 -17.69 0.28
CA GLU A 76 -9.00 -18.51 0.87
C GLU A 76 -9.53 -19.87 1.36
N GLU A 77 -10.72 -19.91 1.98
CA GLU A 77 -11.36 -21.15 2.39
C GLU A 77 -11.73 -22.05 1.20
N ILE A 78 -12.27 -21.46 0.13
CA ILE A 78 -12.59 -22.18 -1.11
C ILE A 78 -11.31 -22.74 -1.73
N GLU A 79 -10.25 -21.93 -1.86
CA GLU A 79 -8.97 -22.37 -2.42
C GLU A 79 -8.39 -23.55 -1.62
N ALA A 80 -8.45 -23.50 -0.28
CA ALA A 80 -7.99 -24.59 0.57
C ALA A 80 -8.77 -25.89 0.33
N GLN A 81 -10.09 -25.79 0.16
CA GLN A 81 -10.95 -26.95 -0.15
C GLN A 81 -10.68 -27.51 -1.56
N GLU A 82 -10.43 -26.64 -2.53
CA GLU A 82 -10.07 -27.02 -3.89
C GLU A 82 -8.73 -27.77 -3.91
N ARG A 83 -7.70 -27.23 -3.24
CA ARG A 83 -6.39 -27.90 -3.07
C ARG A 83 -6.54 -29.28 -2.45
N ALA A 84 -7.27 -29.39 -1.33
CA ALA A 84 -7.52 -30.69 -0.68
C ALA A 84 -8.31 -31.66 -1.56
N THR A 85 -9.13 -31.16 -2.49
CA THR A 85 -9.85 -31.99 -3.45
C THR A 85 -8.94 -32.48 -4.56
N LEU A 86 -8.08 -31.62 -5.09
CA LEU A 86 -7.08 -31.98 -6.09
C LEU A 86 -6.09 -33.00 -5.55
N ASP A 87 -5.61 -32.84 -4.32
CA ASP A 87 -4.71 -33.79 -3.67
C ASP A 87 -5.33 -35.19 -3.58
N ARG A 88 -6.61 -35.28 -3.16
CA ARG A 88 -7.36 -36.55 -3.13
C ARG A 88 -7.53 -37.18 -4.51
N ILE A 89 -7.73 -36.36 -5.55
CA ILE A 89 -7.82 -36.85 -6.93
C ILE A 89 -6.46 -37.41 -7.36
N ILE A 90 -5.37 -36.70 -7.09
CA ILE A 90 -4.00 -37.14 -7.41
C ILE A 90 -3.70 -38.49 -6.75
N GLU A 91 -4.05 -38.66 -5.47
CA GLU A 91 -3.89 -39.94 -4.75
C GLU A 91 -4.68 -41.09 -5.38
N GLN A 92 -5.81 -40.80 -6.02
CA GLN A 92 -6.69 -41.78 -6.66
C GLN A 92 -6.35 -42.05 -8.12
N LEU A 93 -5.48 -41.23 -8.74
CA LEU A 93 -5.05 -41.44 -10.11
C LEU A 93 -4.10 -42.66 -10.15
N PRO A 94 -4.43 -43.71 -10.92
CA PRO A 94 -3.51 -44.83 -11.10
C PRO A 94 -2.24 -44.34 -11.81
N GLU A 95 -1.07 -44.70 -11.29
CA GLU A 95 0.19 -44.43 -11.96
C GLU A 95 0.19 -45.09 -13.34
N GLY A 96 0.32 -44.28 -14.40
CA GLY A 96 0.55 -44.75 -15.77
C GLY A 96 -0.68 -44.76 -16.68
N ARG A 97 -0.92 -43.63 -17.35
CA ARG A 97 -1.35 -43.60 -18.76
C ARG A 97 -0.59 -42.49 -19.50
N ALA A 98 0.66 -42.79 -19.83
CA ALA A 98 1.41 -42.17 -20.92
C ALA A 98 1.83 -43.29 -21.87
#